data_AF-A0AA38KMU7-F1
#
_entry.id   AF-A0AA38KMU7-F1
#
_cell.length_a   1.000
_cell.length_b   1.000
_cell.length_c   1.000
_cell.angle_alpha   90.00
_cell.angle_beta   90.00
_cell.angle_gamma   90.00
#
_symmetry.space_group_name_H-M   'P 1'
#
loop_
_entity.id
_entity.type
_entity.pdbx_description
1 polymer ?
#
loop_
_entity_poly.entity_id
_entity_poly.type
_entity_poly.pdbx_seq_one_letter_code
_entity_poly.pdbx_strand_id
1 'polypeptide(L)'
;MAKEHIRSTLSWHGAEHRDCILAVIDENKQGFASMSAARVLLFFSFQHEGKVYPCALPRDPLTGLWIRSPCLAVIHLDSLLCGVHLIPIYGSQAVPSELKHHQSLDAFKLFYVNKYADYHANEILF
;
A
#
# COMPACT_ATOMS: atom_id res chain seq x y z
N MET A 1 18.30 -10.77 -11.50
CA MET A 1 17.25 -10.94 -10.48
C MET A 1 16.99 -9.58 -9.85
N ALA A 2 15.85 -8.96 -10.15
CA ALA A 2 15.38 -7.82 -9.38
C ALA A 2 14.79 -8.35 -8.06
N LYS A 3 15.16 -7.73 -6.94
CA LYS A 3 14.59 -8.05 -5.62
C LYS A 3 13.91 -6.79 -5.10
N GLU A 4 12.63 -6.88 -4.83
CA GLU A 4 11.90 -5.82 -4.16
C GLU A 4 12.00 -5.98 -2.64
N HIS A 5 11.98 -4.86 -1.91
CA HIS A 5 12.00 -4.84 -0.45
C HIS A 5 10.94 -3.85 0.04
N ILE A 6 9.88 -4.40 0.64
CA ILE A 6 8.79 -3.63 1.25
C ILE A 6 9.05 -3.50 2.75
N ARG A 7 8.87 -2.31 3.31
CA ARG A 7 9.22 -1.93 4.67
C ARG A 7 8.04 -1.34 5.43
N SER A 8 8.02 -1.64 6.73
CA SER A 8 7.18 -0.95 7.71
C SER A 8 8.04 -0.73 8.96
N THR A 9 8.61 0.46 9.08
CA THR A 9 9.62 0.82 10.09
C THR A 9 9.19 2.06 10.85
N LEU A 10 9.08 1.97 12.18
CA LEU A 10 8.63 3.09 13.03
C LEU A 10 9.67 4.23 13.14
N SER A 11 10.96 3.93 12.96
CA SER A 11 12.04 4.91 13.02
C SER A 11 13.02 4.72 11.87
N TRP A 12 12.81 5.52 10.82
CA TRP A 12 13.61 5.63 9.61
C TRP A 12 14.01 7.09 9.44
N HIS A 13 15.28 7.41 9.69
CA HIS A 13 15.79 8.79 9.70
C HIS A 13 14.99 9.78 10.59
N GLY A 14 14.45 9.30 11.71
CA GLY A 14 13.71 10.13 12.68
C GLY A 14 12.20 10.24 12.44
N ALA A 15 11.65 9.53 11.45
CA ALA A 15 10.21 9.44 11.20
C ALA A 15 9.79 8.00 10.88
N GLU A 16 8.49 7.72 10.85
CA GLU A 16 8.00 6.43 10.38
C GLU A 16 8.11 6.30 8.85
N HIS A 17 8.37 5.09 8.38
CA HIS A 17 8.37 4.75 6.96
C HIS A 17 7.54 3.50 6.74
N ARG A 18 6.42 3.66 6.02
CA ARG A 18 5.45 2.61 5.75
C ARG A 18 5.20 2.55 4.25
N ASP A 19 5.66 1.49 3.62
CA ASP A 19 5.53 1.32 2.18
C ASP A 19 4.08 1.01 1.81
N CYS A 20 3.71 1.42 0.60
CA CYS A 20 2.46 1.05 -0.02
C CYS A 20 2.64 -0.22 -0.86
N ILE A 21 1.64 -1.08 -0.86
CA ILE A 21 1.62 -2.35 -1.56
C ILE A 21 0.39 -2.50 -2.43
N LEU A 22 0.48 -3.37 -3.43
CA LEU A 22 -0.65 -3.97 -4.13
C LEU A 22 -0.93 -5.34 -3.53
N ALA A 23 -2.16 -5.56 -3.07
CA ALA A 23 -2.63 -6.85 -2.61
C ALA A 23 -3.70 -7.40 -3.55
N VAL A 24 -3.61 -8.69 -3.88
CA VAL A 24 -4.65 -9.40 -4.63
C VAL A 24 -5.85 -9.64 -3.70
N ILE A 25 -7.04 -9.24 -4.14
CA ILE A 25 -8.30 -9.38 -3.41
C ILE A 25 -9.30 -10.30 -4.11
N ASP A 26 -9.17 -10.53 -5.41
CA ASP A 26 -10.07 -11.38 -6.21
C ASP A 26 -9.36 -11.90 -7.46
N GLU A 27 -8.91 -13.16 -7.41
CA GLU A 27 -8.17 -13.81 -8.50
C GLU A 27 -9.00 -13.99 -9.79
N ASN A 28 -10.33 -13.83 -9.74
CA ASN A 28 -11.19 -14.01 -10.90
C ASN A 28 -11.29 -12.75 -11.79
N LYS A 29 -10.71 -11.64 -11.34
CA LYS A 29 -10.67 -10.36 -12.08
C LYS A 29 -9.29 -10.14 -12.68
N GLN A 30 -9.22 -9.24 -13.66
CA GLN A 30 -7.97 -8.86 -14.31
C GLN A 30 -7.58 -7.41 -14.02
N GLY A 31 -6.28 -7.13 -14.14
CA GLY A 31 -5.68 -5.82 -13.89
C GLY A 31 -5.96 -5.32 -12.48
N PHE A 32 -6.02 -4.00 -12.31
CA PHE A 32 -6.26 -3.41 -10.99
C PHE A 32 -7.59 -3.82 -10.33
N ALA A 33 -8.58 -4.32 -11.08
CA ALA A 33 -9.86 -4.75 -10.51
C ALA A 33 -9.77 -6.00 -9.63
N SER A 34 -8.71 -6.80 -9.76
CA SER A 34 -8.41 -7.93 -8.86
C SER A 34 -7.60 -7.52 -7.63
N MET A 35 -7.23 -6.25 -7.51
CA MET A 35 -6.23 -5.78 -6.55
C MET A 35 -6.73 -4.58 -5.75
N SER A 36 -6.02 -4.31 -4.66
CA SER A 36 -6.22 -3.12 -3.84
C SER A 36 -4.86 -2.58 -3.41
N ALA A 37 -4.70 -1.25 -3.50
CA ALA A 37 -3.52 -0.57 -3.00
C ALA A 37 -3.70 -0.25 -1.52
N ALA A 38 -2.71 -0.55 -0.68
CA ALA A 38 -2.78 -0.30 0.75
C ALA A 38 -1.43 0.12 1.34
N ARG A 39 -1.42 0.81 2.48
CA ARG A 39 -0.21 1.13 3.24
C ARG A 39 0.04 0.07 4.30
N VAL A 40 1.22 -0.55 4.34
CA VAL A 40 1.51 -1.59 5.34
C VAL A 40 1.87 -0.97 6.69
N LEU A 41 1.04 -1.22 7.70
CA LEU A 41 1.27 -0.71 9.06
C LEU A 41 2.19 -1.60 9.89
N LEU A 42 2.19 -2.90 9.63
CA LEU A 42 2.93 -3.89 10.39
C LEU A 42 3.15 -5.15 9.58
N PHE A 43 4.34 -5.73 9.69
CA PHE A 43 4.61 -7.12 9.33
C PHE A 43 4.75 -7.94 10.61
N PHE A 44 4.08 -9.09 10.67
CA PHE A 44 4.14 -9.99 11.81
C PHE A 44 3.92 -11.43 11.38
N SER A 45 4.10 -12.38 12.30
CA SER A 45 3.69 -13.76 12.07
C SER A 45 3.10 -14.34 13.34
N PHE A 46 2.22 -15.32 13.18
CA PHE A 46 1.64 -16.06 14.29
C PHE A 46 1.57 -17.55 13.96
N GLN A 47 1.42 -18.39 15.00
CA GLN A 47 1.24 -19.82 14.82
C GLN A 47 -0.23 -20.21 15.02
N HIS A 48 -0.74 -21.04 14.12
CA HIS A 48 -2.06 -21.65 14.23
C HIS A 48 -2.00 -23.07 13.66
N GLU A 49 -2.53 -24.05 14.38
CA GLU A 49 -2.51 -25.47 13.97
C GLU A 49 -1.12 -25.99 13.53
N GLY A 50 -0.06 -25.56 14.23
CA GLY A 50 1.32 -25.97 13.94
C GLY A 50 1.92 -25.34 12.68
N LYS A 51 1.23 -24.40 12.03
CA LYS A 51 1.73 -23.64 10.87
C LYS A 51 2.03 -22.19 11.27
N VAL A 52 3.13 -21.65 10.75
CA VAL A 52 3.47 -20.23 10.88
C VAL A 52 2.84 -19.47 9.71
N TYR A 53 2.05 -18.46 10.02
CA TYR A 53 1.41 -17.58 9.05
C TYR A 53 2.12 -16.24 9.04
N PRO A 54 2.94 -15.94 8.02
CA PRO A 54 3.45 -14.59 7.80
C PRO A 54 2.33 -13.68 7.32
N CYS A 55 2.21 -12.50 7.93
CA CYS A 55 1.09 -11.60 7.71
C CYS A 55 1.52 -10.13 7.63
N ALA A 56 0.67 -9.36 6.97
CA ALA A 56 0.71 -7.91 6.97
C ALA A 56 -0.59 -7.34 7.53
N LEU A 57 -0.50 -6.19 8.18
CA LEU A 57 -1.63 -5.36 8.55
C LEU A 57 -1.69 -4.11 7.65
N PRO A 58 -2.37 -4.20 6.50
CA PRO A 58 -2.60 -3.05 5.62
C PRO A 58 -3.65 -2.11 6.20
N ARG A 59 -3.49 -0.82 5.90
CA ARG A 59 -4.53 0.20 5.99
C ARG A 59 -4.78 0.73 4.60
N ASP A 60 -6.04 0.71 4.19
CA ASP A 60 -6.45 1.36 2.95
C ASP A 60 -6.11 2.87 3.08
N PRO A 61 -5.30 3.47 2.20
CA PRO A 61 -5.34 4.91 2.04
C PRO A 61 -6.81 5.26 1.77
N LEU A 62 -7.33 6.36 2.31
CA LEU A 62 -8.76 6.75 2.18
C LEU A 62 -9.16 7.11 0.72
N THR A 63 -8.67 6.37 -0.27
CA THR A 63 -8.94 6.49 -1.67
C THR A 63 -10.41 6.19 -1.90
N GLY A 64 -11.21 7.25 -1.88
CA GLY A 64 -12.56 7.27 -2.46
C GLY A 64 -12.63 6.90 -3.95
N LEU A 65 -11.63 6.18 -4.48
CA LEU A 65 -11.70 5.40 -5.71
C LEU A 65 -12.51 4.11 -5.50
N TRP A 66 -12.58 3.58 -4.28
CA TRP A 66 -13.50 2.50 -3.90
C TRP A 66 -13.94 2.72 -2.44
N ILE A 67 -15.24 2.90 -2.19
CA ILE A 67 -15.79 2.98 -0.83
C ILE A 67 -15.81 1.56 -0.26
N ARG A 68 -14.68 1.07 0.24
CA ARG A 68 -14.66 -0.05 1.19
C ARG A 68 -14.43 0.53 2.57
N SER A 69 -15.22 0.06 3.54
CA SER A 69 -14.97 0.35 4.96
C SER A 69 -13.49 0.09 5.25
N PRO A 70 -12.78 0.95 6.01
CA PRO A 70 -11.39 0.75 6.37
C PRO A 70 -11.27 -0.48 7.26
N CYS A 71 -11.29 -1.66 6.64
CA CYS A 71 -11.10 -2.92 7.33
C CYS A 71 -9.61 -3.13 7.42
N LEU A 72 -9.05 -2.82 8.60
CA LEU A 72 -7.78 -3.37 9.04
C LEU A 72 -7.95 -4.90 9.08
N ALA A 73 -7.72 -5.55 7.94
CA ALA A 73 -7.79 -6.99 7.80
C ALA A 73 -6.37 -7.53 7.80
N VAL A 74 -6.12 -8.56 8.59
CA VAL A 74 -4.86 -9.31 8.52
C VAL A 74 -4.86 -10.09 7.21
N ILE A 75 -3.85 -9.86 6.38
CA ILE A 75 -3.67 -10.59 5.11
C ILE A 75 -2.38 -11.40 5.16
N HIS A 76 -2.38 -12.52 4.46
CA HIS A 76 -1.18 -13.34 4.29
C HIS A 76 -0.19 -12.63 3.36
N LEU A 77 1.12 -12.83 3.58
CA LEU A 77 2.13 -12.19 2.72
C LEU A 77 2.05 -12.64 1.26
N ASP A 78 1.58 -13.86 0.99
CA ASP A 78 1.42 -14.35 -0.40
C ASP A 78 0.36 -13.60 -1.20
N SER A 79 -0.51 -12.83 -0.53
CA SER A 79 -1.47 -11.95 -1.20
C SER A 79 -0.82 -10.63 -1.67
N LEU A 80 0.39 -10.31 -1.21
CA LEU A 80 1.13 -9.12 -1.63
C LEU A 80 1.82 -9.38 -2.96
N LEU A 81 1.52 -8.54 -3.94
CA LEU A 81 2.10 -8.68 -5.28
C LEU A 81 3.40 -7.88 -5.42
N CYS A 82 3.36 -6.60 -5.07
CA CYS A 82 4.51 -5.70 -5.13
C CYS A 82 4.29 -4.44 -4.30
N GLY A 83 5.33 -3.62 -4.17
CA GLY A 83 5.22 -2.23 -3.76
C GLY A 83 4.46 -1.41 -4.81
N VAL A 84 3.82 -0.33 -4.37
CA VAL A 84 3.09 0.56 -5.27
C VAL A 84 3.32 2.02 -4.92
N HIS A 85 3.47 2.86 -5.94
CA HIS A 85 3.59 4.30 -5.74
C HIS A 85 2.22 4.98 -5.89
N LEU A 86 1.87 5.79 -4.88
CA LEU A 86 0.63 6.55 -4.85
C LEU A 86 0.92 8.03 -5.10
N ILE A 87 0.17 8.65 -6.01
CA ILE A 87 0.22 10.09 -6.26
C ILE A 87 -1.02 10.72 -5.64
N PRO A 88 -0.90 11.70 -4.72
CA PRO A 88 -2.06 12.37 -4.16
C PRO A 88 -2.85 13.13 -5.23
N ILE A 89 -4.18 13.12 -5.10
CA ILE A 89 -5.04 14.02 -5.86
C ILE A 89 -4.99 15.38 -5.16
N TYR A 90 -4.35 16.35 -5.82
CA TYR A 90 -4.26 17.71 -5.31
C TYR A 90 -5.59 18.44 -5.42
N GLY A 91 -5.89 19.25 -4.41
CA GLY A 91 -7.02 20.18 -4.44
C GLY A 91 -6.63 21.52 -5.08
N SER A 92 -7.49 22.52 -4.88
CA SER A 92 -7.22 23.89 -5.33
C SER A 92 -6.27 24.68 -4.40
N GLN A 93 -5.97 24.13 -3.22
CA GLN A 93 -5.07 24.76 -2.26
C GLN A 93 -3.61 24.37 -2.52
N ALA A 94 -2.71 25.31 -2.26
CA ALA A 94 -1.27 25.04 -2.30
C ALA A 94 -0.89 23.98 -1.25
N VAL A 95 0.06 23.11 -1.59
CA VAL A 95 0.64 22.17 -0.63
C VAL A 95 1.49 22.97 0.37
N PRO A 96 1.27 22.81 1.70
CA PRO A 96 2.06 23.53 2.69
C PRO A 96 3.57 23.24 2.54
N SER A 97 4.40 24.28 2.62
CA SER A 97 5.86 24.16 2.51
C SER A 97 6.49 23.32 3.62
N GLU A 98 5.81 23.21 4.75
CA GLU A 98 6.27 22.48 5.93
C GLU A 98 5.93 20.99 5.87
N LEU A 99 5.05 20.58 4.94
CA LEU A 99 4.60 19.20 4.80
C LEU A 99 5.80 18.28 4.55
N LYS A 100 5.96 17.29 5.43
CA LYS A 100 7.05 16.30 5.31
C LYS A 100 6.60 15.12 4.45
N HIS A 101 7.56 14.49 3.76
CA HIS A 101 7.31 13.35 2.89
C HIS A 101 6.56 12.19 3.58
N HIS A 102 6.90 11.90 4.85
CA HIS A 102 6.24 10.84 5.63
C HIS A 102 4.80 11.18 6.05
N GLN A 103 4.39 12.45 5.95
CA GLN A 103 3.02 12.91 6.25
C GLN A 103 2.14 12.89 5.00
N SER A 104 2.71 12.79 3.80
CA SER A 104 1.97 12.91 2.53
C SER A 104 0.80 11.94 2.45
N LEU A 105 0.97 10.68 2.84
CA LEU A 105 -0.09 9.69 2.75
C LEU A 105 -1.26 9.94 3.73
N ASP A 106 -1.07 10.78 4.75
CA ASP A 106 -2.11 11.17 5.72
C ASP A 106 -2.65 12.59 5.47
N ALA A 107 -1.90 13.43 4.76
CA ALA A 107 -2.30 14.80 4.41
C ALA A 107 -3.34 14.85 3.28
N PHE A 108 -3.34 13.87 2.38
CA PHE A 108 -4.29 13.80 1.27
C PHE A 108 -5.33 12.70 1.50
N LYS A 109 -6.53 12.93 0.97
CA LYS A 109 -7.64 11.99 1.08
C LYS A 109 -7.63 10.97 -0.06
N LEU A 110 -7.37 11.41 -1.28
CA LEU A 110 -7.45 10.59 -2.48
C LEU A 110 -6.09 10.46 -3.15
N PHE A 111 -5.84 9.33 -3.79
CA PHE A 111 -4.60 9.03 -4.48
C PHE A 111 -4.88 8.29 -5.78
N TYR A 112 -4.11 8.58 -6.82
CA TYR A 112 -3.98 7.72 -8.00
C TYR A 112 -2.91 6.65 -7.75
N VAL A 113 -3.13 5.47 -8.29
CA VAL A 113 -2.07 4.46 -8.42
C VAL A 113 -1.23 4.81 -9.65
N ASN A 114 0.08 4.99 -9.44
CA ASN A 114 0.97 5.45 -10.50
C ASN A 114 1.54 4.27 -11.31
N LYS A 115 0.91 3.99 -12.45
CA LYS A 115 1.38 2.99 -13.42
C LYS A 115 2.69 3.32 -14.14
N TYR A 116 3.20 4.53 -13.97
CA TYR A 116 4.43 5.02 -14.59
C TYR A 116 5.57 5.14 -13.58
N ALA A 117 5.33 4.75 -12.32
CA ALA A 117 6.37 4.82 -11.29
C ALA A 117 7.54 3.89 -11.59
N ASP A 118 7.24 2.70 -12.11
CA ASP A 118 8.21 1.72 -12.54
C ASP A 118 7.61 0.80 -13.62
N TYR A 119 8.48 -0.01 -14.22
CA TYR A 119 8.11 -0.93 -15.30
C TYR A 119 7.12 -2.02 -14.85
N HIS A 120 7.28 -2.57 -13.64
CA HIS A 120 6.42 -3.62 -13.11
C HIS A 120 5.01 -3.10 -12.83
N ALA A 121 4.87 -1.88 -12.31
CA ALA A 121 3.58 -1.23 -12.13
C ALA A 121 2.81 -1.11 -13.46
N ASN A 122 3.50 -0.91 -14.59
CA ASN A 122 2.85 -0.83 -15.89
C ASN A 122 2.28 -2.18 -16.34
N GLU A 123 3.05 -3.26 -16.20
CA GLU A 123 2.64 -4.62 -16.59
C GLU A 123 1.58 -5.23 -15.67
N ILE A 124 1.61 -4.89 -14.38
CA ILE A 124 0.73 -5.50 -13.37
C ILE A 124 -0.68 -4.87 -13.38
N LEU A 125 -0.77 -3.56 -13.62
CA LEU A 125 -2.01 -2.82 -13.46
C LEU A 125 -2.95 -2.89 -14.68
N PHE A 126 -2.46 -3.31 -15.85
CA PHE A 126 -3.15 -3.25 -17.15
C PHE A 126 -3.10 -4.57 -17.92
#